data_AF-A0A427U0G8-F1
#
_entry.id   AF-A0A427U0G8-F1
#
_cell.length_a   1.000
_cell.length_b   1.000
_cell.length_c   1.000
_cell.angle_alpha   90.00
_cell.angle_beta   90.00
_cell.angle_gamma   90.00
#
_symmetry.space_group_name_H-M   'P 1'
#
loop_
_entity.id
_entity.type
_entity.pdbx_description
1 polymer ?
#
loop_
_entity_poly.entity_id
_entity_poly.type
_entity_poly.pdbx_seq_one_letter_code
_entity_poly.pdbx_strand_id
1 'polypeptide(L)'
;MLRFEGFIKAELYKNSEQEDGKTNVVASYYVNNEDNLQAYINEMSADMRADGIKRFGDKCIATRRVLKLTDTYNCGEHSTGM
;
A
#
# COMPACT_ATOMS: atom_id res chain seq x y z
N MET A 1 8.45 8.58 -8.98
CA MET A 1 7.91 8.79 -7.61
C MET A 1 6.40 8.87 -7.75
N LEU A 2 5.64 8.07 -7.00
CA LEU A 2 4.17 8.09 -7.07
C LEU A 2 3.68 9.48 -6.65
N ARG A 3 3.27 10.27 -7.62
CA ARG A 3 2.68 11.59 -7.45
C ARG A 3 1.39 11.58 -8.25
N PHE A 4 0.32 11.23 -7.56
CA PHE A 4 -1.03 11.34 -8.10
C PHE A 4 -1.87 12.15 -7.11
N GLU A 5 -2.97 12.69 -7.60
CA GLU A 5 -3.86 13.50 -6.80
C GLU A 5 -4.33 12.73 -5.56
N GLY A 6 -4.36 13.39 -4.41
CA GLY A 6 -4.81 12.75 -3.18
C GLY A 6 -3.85 11.78 -2.51
N PHE A 7 -2.64 11.57 -3.04
CA PHE A 7 -1.59 10.81 -2.35
C PHE A 7 -1.19 11.48 -1.02
N ILE A 8 -1.27 10.74 0.08
CA ILE A 8 -0.85 11.19 1.42
C ILE A 8 0.56 10.67 1.73
N LYS A 9 0.73 9.35 1.73
CA LYS A 9 2.01 8.69 2.01
C LYS A 9 2.04 7.26 1.49
N ALA A 10 3.26 6.70 1.44
CA ALA A 10 3.49 5.29 1.20
C ALA A 10 4.43 4.74 2.29
N GLU A 11 4.10 3.58 2.82
CA GLU A 11 4.94 2.85 3.78
C GLU A 11 5.27 1.48 3.20
N LEU A 12 6.54 1.08 3.33
CA LEU A 12 7.04 -0.20 2.85
C LEU A 12 7.39 -1.07 4.04
N TYR A 13 6.78 -2.24 4.11
CA TYR A 13 6.99 -3.22 5.16
C TYR A 13 7.62 -4.47 4.55
N LYS A 14 8.39 -5.19 5.37
CA LYS A 14 8.80 -6.56 5.10
C LYS A 14 7.88 -7.47 5.89
N ASN A 15 7.28 -8.48 5.24
CA ASN A 15 6.51 -9.50 5.93
C ASN A 15 7.50 -10.47 6.61
N SER A 16 7.59 -10.41 7.94
CA SER A 16 8.48 -11.25 8.74
C SER A 16 7.90 -12.61 9.08
N GLU A 17 6.58 -12.80 8.96
CA GLU A 17 5.91 -14.06 9.34
C GLU A 17 5.90 -15.09 8.20
N GLN A 18 6.06 -14.64 6.96
CA GLN A 18 6.08 -15.51 5.79
C GLN A 18 7.50 -15.99 5.49
N GLU A 19 7.84 -17.17 6.00
CA GLU A 19 9.10 -17.85 5.78
C GLU A 19 9.00 -18.86 4.62
N ASP A 20 8.88 -18.37 3.39
CA ASP A 20 8.83 -19.19 2.17
C ASP A 20 10.13 -19.13 1.34
N GLY A 21 11.20 -18.61 1.95
CA GLY A 21 12.49 -18.36 1.29
C GLY A 21 12.45 -17.23 0.25
N LYS A 22 11.35 -16.48 0.14
CA LYS A 22 11.21 -15.33 -0.77
C LYS A 22 11.28 -14.01 -0.01
N THR A 23 11.49 -12.93 -0.78
CA THR A 23 11.38 -11.57 -0.25
C THR A 23 9.92 -11.13 -0.32
N ASN A 24 9.25 -11.13 0.83
CA ASN A 24 7.86 -10.68 0.94
C ASN A 24 7.81 -9.24 1.43
N VAL A 25 7.32 -8.34 0.58
CA VAL A 25 7.17 -6.91 0.89
C VAL A 25 5.72 -6.48 0.76
N VAL A 26 5.31 -5.53 1.59
CA VAL A 26 3.97 -4.92 1.56
C VAL A 26 4.13 -3.42 1.40
N ALA A 27 3.57 -2.86 0.33
CA ALA A 27 3.46 -1.42 0.17
C ALA A 27 2.04 -0.98 0.56
N SER A 28 1.94 -0.12 1.57
CA SER A 28 0.68 0.50 2.00
C SER A 28 0.62 1.93 1.50
N TYR A 29 -0.34 2.22 0.64
CA TYR A 29 -0.60 3.55 0.10
C TYR A 29 -1.79 4.18 0.81
N TYR A 30 -1.59 5.40 1.29
CA TYR A 30 -2.62 6.20 1.96
C TYR A 30 -3.02 7.33 1.03
N VAL A 31 -4.32 7.47 0.83
CA VAL A 31 -4.93 8.40 -0.11
C VAL A 31 -6.11 9.10 0.56
N ASN A 32 -6.39 10.34 0.17
CA ASN A 32 -7.38 11.17 0.84
C ASN A 32 -8.83 10.83 0.47
N ASN A 33 -9.08 10.24 -0.69
CA ASN A 33 -10.40 9.83 -1.14
C ASN A 33 -10.34 8.63 -2.10
N GLU A 34 -11.50 8.03 -2.31
CA GLU A 34 -11.67 6.84 -3.15
C GLU A 34 -11.57 7.14 -4.65
N ASP A 35 -12.08 8.28 -5.11
CA ASP A 35 -12.08 8.64 -6.53
C ASP A 35 -10.65 8.75 -7.09
N ASN A 36 -9.76 9.41 -6.34
CA ASN A 36 -8.35 9.52 -6.65
C ASN A 36 -7.63 8.17 -6.66
N LEU A 37 -8.03 7.25 -5.76
CA LEU A 37 -7.51 5.88 -5.77
C LEU A 37 -7.94 5.13 -7.04
N GLN A 38 -9.20 5.26 -7.43
CA GLN A 38 -9.72 4.62 -8.64
C GLN A 38 -9.06 5.19 -9.89
N ALA A 39 -8.88 6.50 -9.97
CA ALA A 39 -8.12 7.14 -11.06
C ALA A 39 -6.70 6.57 -11.17
N TYR A 40 -5.96 6.50 -10.06
CA TYR A 40 -4.63 5.88 -10.04
C TYR A 40 -4.65 4.41 -10.49
N ILE A 41 -5.62 3.62 -10.02
CA ILE A 41 -5.75 2.21 -10.40
C ILE A 41 -6.03 2.08 -11.89
N ASN A 42 -6.95 2.87 -12.44
CA ASN A 42 -7.41 2.72 -13.81
C ASN A 42 -6.41 3.30 -14.83
N GLU A 43 -5.73 4.38 -14.48
CA GLU A 43 -4.92 5.15 -15.42
C GLU A 43 -3.41 4.89 -15.29
N MET A 44 -2.91 4.71 -14.07
CA MET A 44 -1.46 4.66 -13.81
C MET A 44 -0.95 3.27 -13.42
N SER A 45 -1.79 2.42 -12.83
CA SER A 45 -1.33 1.11 -12.34
C SER A 45 -1.04 0.12 -13.47
N ALA A 46 -1.61 0.32 -14.66
CA ALA A 46 -1.38 -0.52 -15.84
C ALA A 46 0.08 -0.46 -16.33
N ASP A 47 0.63 0.74 -16.45
CA ASP A 47 2.01 0.95 -16.88
C ASP A 47 3.02 0.39 -15.88
N MET A 48 2.76 0.58 -14.59
CA MET A 48 3.58 0.00 -13.51
C MET A 48 3.55 -1.53 -13.54
N ARG A 49 2.39 -2.12 -13.83
CA ARG A 49 2.27 -3.57 -14.00
C ARG A 49 3.07 -4.04 -15.22
N ALA A 50 2.96 -3.36 -16.35
CA ALA A 50 3.68 -3.71 -17.57
C ALA A 50 5.21 -3.62 -17.37
N ASP A 51 5.69 -2.57 -16.73
CA ASP A 51 7.11 -2.42 -16.38
C ASP A 51 7.58 -3.50 -15.38
N GLY A 52 6.75 -3.85 -14.40
CA GLY A 52 7.02 -4.96 -13.48
C GLY A 52 7.15 -6.31 -14.20
N ILE A 53 6.22 -6.63 -15.09
CA ILE A 53 6.28 -7.86 -15.90
C ILE A 53 7.54 -7.85 -16.77
N LYS A 54 7.88 -6.72 -17.40
CA LYS A 54 9.09 -6.60 -18.23
C LYS A 54 10.39 -6.84 -17.44
N ARG A 55 10.46 -6.38 -16.18
CA ARG A 55 11.66 -6.48 -15.35
C ARG A 55 11.79 -7.83 -14.65
N PHE A 56 10.68 -8.39 -14.18
CA PHE A 56 10.69 -9.54 -13.27
C PHE A 56 10.04 -10.80 -13.86
N GLY A 57 9.30 -10.69 -14.96
CA GLY A 57 8.55 -11.80 -15.54
C GLY A 57 7.67 -12.48 -14.49
N ASP A 58 7.71 -13.81 -14.46
CA ASP A 58 6.94 -14.64 -13.53
C ASP A 58 7.60 -14.80 -12.15
N LYS A 59 8.71 -14.10 -11.88
CA LYS A 59 9.46 -14.19 -10.61
C LYS A 59 8.89 -13.31 -9.51
N CYS A 60 7.89 -12.49 -9.82
CA CYS A 60 7.22 -11.60 -8.88
C CYS A 60 5.71 -11.89 -8.87
N ILE A 61 5.16 -12.07 -7.66
CA ILE A 61 3.72 -12.19 -7.45
C ILE A 61 3.29 -10.96 -6.66
N ALA A 62 2.32 -10.23 -7.19
CA ALA A 62 1.75 -9.06 -6.55
C ALA A 62 0.23 -9.21 -6.43
N THR A 63 -0.29 -8.97 -5.24
CA THR A 63 -1.73 -8.89 -4.96
C THR A 63 -2.07 -7.50 -4.46
N ARG A 64 -3.34 -7.09 -4.58
CA ARG A 64 -3.83 -5.78 -4.16
C ARG A 64 -5.13 -5.92 -3.40
N ARG A 65 -5.31 -5.10 -2.37
CA ARG A 65 -6.56 -4.90 -1.65
C ARG A 65 -6.79 -3.41 -1.41
N VAL A 66 -8.05 -2.99 -1.43
CA VAL A 66 -8.47 -1.63 -1.06
C VAL A 66 -9.12 -1.72 0.31
N LEU A 67 -8.67 -0.88 1.24
CA LEU A 67 -9.17 -0.84 2.61
C LEU A 67 -9.70 0.56 2.91
N LYS A 68 -10.84 0.63 3.58
CA LYS A 68 -11.41 1.89 4.09
C LYS A 68 -11.08 2.00 5.57
N LEU A 69 -10.41 3.07 5.97
CA LEU A 69 -10.14 3.36 7.36
C LEU A 69 -11.46 3.67 8.08
N THR A 70 -11.79 2.92 9.13
CA THR A 70 -12.97 3.17 9.96
C THR A 70 -12.59 3.93 11.22
N ASP A 71 -11.54 3.49 11.92
CA ASP A 71 -11.09 4.05 13.18
C ASP A 71 -9.56 4.02 13.25
N THR A 72 -8.99 4.93 14.04
CA THR A 72 -7.56 4.93 14.40
C THR A 72 -7.42 4.88 15.91
N TYR A 73 -6.80 3.82 16.41
CA TYR A 73 -6.51 3.67 17.83
C TYR A 73 -5.04 4.03 18.05
N ASN A 74 -4.81 5.15 18.74
CA ASN A 74 -3.48 5.55 19.17
C ASN A 74 -3.30 5.12 20.63
N CYS A 75 -2.12 4.61 20.98
CA CYS A 75 -1.78 4.43 22.38
C CYS A 75 -1.50 5.81 22.99
N GLY A 76 -2.38 6.26 23.88
CA GLY A 76 -2.28 7.52 24.62
C GLY A 76 -2.35 7.27 26.12
N GLU A 77 -1.39 7.88 26.82
CA GLU A 77 -1.05 7.84 28.24
C GLU A 77 -2.25 7.72 29.20
N HIS A 78 -2.05 6.96 30.28
CA HIS A 78 -2.93 6.98 31.46
C HIS A 78 -3.07 8.43 31.96
N SER A 79 -4.11 9.13 31.52
CA SER A 79 -4.57 10.35 32.15
C SER A 79 -5.29 9.94 33.43
N THR A 80 -4.56 9.98 34.54
CA THR A 80 -5.17 9.97 35.88
C THR A 80 -6.02 11.23 36.03
N GLY A 81 -7.33 11.05 36.11
CA GLY A 81 -8.31 12.08 36.47
C GLY A 81 -9.71 11.52 36.18
N MET A 82 -10.65 11.42 37.11
CA MET A 82 -10.81 12.04 38.43
C MET A 82 -11.71 11.12 39.26
#